data_AF-A0A3M2LHH1-F1
#
_entry.id   AF-A0A3M2LHH1-F1
#
_cell.length_a   1.000
_cell.length_b   1.000
_cell.length_c   1.000
_cell.angle_alpha   90.00
_cell.angle_beta   90.00
_cell.angle_gamma   90.00
#
_symmetry.space_group_name_H-M   'P 1'
#
loop_
_entity.id
_entity.type
_entity.pdbx_description
1 polymer ?
#
loop_
_entity_poly.entity_id
_entity_poly.type
_entity_poly.pdbx_seq_one_letter_code
_entity_poly.pdbx_strand_id
1 'polypeptide(L)'
;MWRGPARAGSLCLCEATRTEFLYSATGPSHRDELSDLLDELCRSTPVPKTAWRWVESAQYRLTQHGQHRPAGVIDLVVCATAIHHGLTVLHTDDDFVTVSRVITDLRQYDIRK
;
A
#
# COMPACT_ATOMS: atom_id res chain seq x y z
N MET A 1 17.41 5.37 1.90
CA MET A 1 17.00 3.97 2.18
C MET A 1 16.71 3.87 3.67
N TRP A 2 15.45 3.68 4.06
CA TRP A 2 15.10 3.44 5.46
C TRP A 2 15.77 2.16 5.96
N ARG A 3 16.35 2.22 7.17
CA ARG A 3 17.05 1.13 7.87
C ARG A 3 16.53 0.99 9.30
N GLY A 4 15.23 1.21 9.50
CA GLY A 4 14.61 0.89 10.80
C GLY A 4 14.57 -0.62 11.02
N PRO A 5 14.31 -1.09 12.26
CA PRO A 5 14.27 -2.52 12.56
C PRO A 5 12.99 -3.15 12.01
N ALA A 6 12.81 -3.19 10.70
CA ALA A 6 11.99 -4.24 10.10
C ALA A 6 12.71 -5.55 10.40
N ARG A 7 12.15 -6.33 11.33
CA ARG A 7 12.55 -7.73 11.47
C ARG A 7 12.29 -8.39 10.12
N ALA A 8 13.19 -9.25 9.66
CA ALA A 8 12.94 -10.06 8.46
C ALA A 8 11.54 -10.70 8.57
N GLY A 9 10.72 -10.54 7.53
CA GLY A 9 9.33 -10.98 7.52
C GLY A 9 8.33 -10.11 8.28
N SER A 10 8.64 -8.88 8.73
CA SER A 10 7.62 -7.97 9.27
C SER A 10 6.89 -7.18 8.18
N LEU A 11 7.48 -7.08 6.99
CA LEU A 11 6.89 -6.37 5.86
C LEU A 11 5.92 -7.26 5.10
N CYS A 12 4.84 -6.64 4.63
CA CYS A 12 3.78 -7.27 3.88
C CYS A 12 3.65 -6.54 2.55
N LEU A 13 3.39 -7.27 1.47
CA LEU A 13 3.33 -6.73 0.12
C LEU A 13 2.13 -7.30 -0.61
N CYS A 14 1.28 -6.42 -1.14
CA CYS A 14 0.17 -6.79 -2.01
C CYS A 14 0.59 -6.79 -3.49
N GLU A 15 -0.25 -7.36 -4.34
CA GLU A 15 -0.02 -7.48 -5.78
C GLU A 15 0.14 -6.11 -6.44
N ALA A 16 -0.60 -5.09 -5.99
CA ALA A 16 -0.52 -3.74 -6.54
C ALA A 16 0.87 -3.14 -6.30
N THR A 17 1.31 -3.10 -5.03
CA THR A 17 2.64 -2.57 -4.67
C THR A 17 3.78 -3.40 -5.27
N ARG A 18 3.65 -4.73 -5.34
CA ARG A 18 4.62 -5.59 -6.05
C ARG A 18 4.73 -5.17 -7.52
N THR A 19 3.60 -4.99 -8.18
CA THR A 19 3.59 -4.65 -9.61
C THR A 19 4.20 -3.27 -9.85
N GLU A 20 3.89 -2.28 -9.01
CA GLU A 20 4.52 -0.95 -9.07
C GLU A 20 6.04 -1.01 -8.85
N PHE A 21 6.50 -1.80 -7.87
CA PHE A 21 7.93 -1.97 -7.63
C PHE A 21 8.63 -2.62 -8.84
N LEU A 22 8.06 -3.69 -9.39
CA LEU A 22 8.61 -4.39 -10.55
C LEU A 22 8.54 -3.57 -11.85
N TYR A 23 7.68 -2.55 -11.93
CA TYR A 23 7.66 -1.62 -13.07
C TYR A 23 8.97 -0.84 -13.22
N SER A 24 9.76 -0.71 -12.15
CA SER A 24 11.10 -0.10 -12.20
C SER A 24 12.18 -0.97 -12.85
N ALA A 25 11.86 -2.24 -13.15
CA ALA A 25 12.80 -3.14 -13.79
C ALA A 25 13.20 -2.62 -15.18
N THR A 26 14.50 -2.69 -15.46
CA THR A 26 15.11 -2.22 -16.72
C THR A 26 15.25 -3.34 -17.76
N GLY A 27 14.82 -4.56 -17.42
CA GLY A 27 14.84 -5.73 -18.27
C GLY A 27 14.45 -7.00 -17.51
N PRO A 28 14.35 -8.16 -18.18
CA PRO A 28 13.89 -9.41 -17.57
C PRO A 28 14.75 -9.87 -16.38
N SER A 29 16.07 -9.93 -16.53
CA SER A 29 16.97 -10.36 -15.43
C SER A 29 16.85 -9.45 -14.20
N HIS A 30 16.82 -8.14 -14.40
CA HIS A 30 16.63 -7.19 -13.31
C HIS A 30 15.25 -7.36 -12.66
N ARG A 31 14.20 -7.67 -13.44
CA ARG A 31 12.88 -7.96 -12.89
C ARG A 31 12.89 -9.18 -11.98
N ASP A 32 13.57 -10.25 -12.38
CA ASP A 32 13.68 -11.48 -11.59
C ASP A 32 14.47 -11.22 -10.29
N GLU A 33 15.59 -10.50 -10.37
CA GLU A 33 16.35 -10.06 -9.19
C GLU A 33 15.51 -9.24 -8.20
N LEU A 34 14.70 -8.29 -8.69
CA LEU A 34 13.79 -7.50 -7.85
C LEU A 34 12.69 -8.38 -7.26
N SER A 35 12.19 -9.38 -7.99
CA SER A 35 11.16 -10.30 -7.50
C SER A 35 11.70 -11.18 -6.36
N ASP A 36 12.89 -11.74 -6.52
CA ASP A 36 13.55 -12.56 -5.50
C ASP A 36 13.82 -11.73 -4.23
N LEU A 37 14.26 -10.49 -4.39
CA LEU A 37 14.45 -9.57 -3.27
C LEU A 37 13.13 -9.30 -2.50
N LEU A 38 12.03 -9.10 -3.22
CA LEU A 38 10.72 -8.93 -2.59
C LEU A 38 10.25 -10.18 -1.86
N ASP A 39 10.54 -11.37 -2.40
CA ASP A 39 10.20 -12.66 -1.78
C ASP A 39 11.02 -12.92 -0.51
N GLU A 40 12.28 -12.47 -0.46
CA GLU A 40 13.13 -12.53 0.74
C GLU A 40 12.64 -11.58 1.85
N LEU A 41 12.24 -10.36 1.48
CA LEU A 41 11.96 -9.29 2.44
C LEU A 41 10.50 -9.26 2.94
N CYS A 42 9.55 -9.64 2.10
CA CYS A 42 8.12 -9.39 2.32
C CYS A 42 7.29 -10.67 2.30
N ARG A 43 6.29 -10.73 3.19
CA ARG A 43 5.20 -11.70 3.03
C ARG A 43 4.19 -11.22 1.99
N SER A 44 3.72 -12.14 1.16
CA SER A 44 2.59 -11.87 0.26
C SER A 44 1.31 -11.65 1.06
N THR A 45 0.60 -10.57 0.75
CA THR A 45 -0.70 -10.22 1.33
C THR A 45 -1.68 -9.94 0.20
N PRO A 46 -2.50 -10.92 -0.21
CA PRO A 46 -3.30 -10.80 -1.41
C PRO A 46 -4.38 -9.73 -1.27
N VAL A 47 -4.60 -8.97 -2.35
CA VAL A 47 -5.69 -8.01 -2.45
C VAL A 47 -7.02 -8.76 -2.30
N PRO A 48 -7.88 -8.40 -1.32
CA PRO A 48 -9.14 -9.10 -1.14
C PRO A 48 -10.05 -8.87 -2.35
N LYS A 49 -10.81 -9.90 -2.74
CA LYS A 49 -11.78 -9.80 -3.85
C LYS A 49 -12.81 -8.67 -3.66
N THR A 50 -13.05 -8.28 -2.40
CA THR A 50 -13.96 -7.20 -2.02
C THR A 50 -13.32 -5.80 -2.04
N ALA A 51 -12.03 -5.68 -2.39
CA ALA A 51 -11.30 -4.42 -2.36
C ALA A 51 -12.02 -3.31 -3.14
N TRP A 52 -12.52 -3.61 -4.35
CA TRP A 52 -13.17 -2.60 -5.19
C TRP A 52 -14.42 -1.97 -4.58
N ARG A 53 -15.23 -2.76 -3.86
CA ARG A 53 -16.39 -2.24 -3.12
C ARG A 53 -15.97 -1.30 -1.99
N TRP A 54 -14.87 -1.63 -1.33
CA TRP A 54 -14.29 -0.76 -0.31
C TRP A 54 -13.73 0.52 -0.93
N VAL A 55 -13.01 0.42 -2.05
CA VAL A 55 -12.41 1.55 -2.79
C VAL A 55 -13.49 2.55 -3.22
N GLU A 56 -14.59 2.07 -3.81
CA GLU A 56 -15.72 2.92 -4.20
C GLU A 56 -16.31 3.66 -2.99
N SER A 57 -16.53 2.94 -1.88
CA SER A 57 -17.06 3.52 -0.63
C SER A 57 -16.11 4.55 -0.03
N ALA A 58 -14.81 4.26 -0.01
CA ALA A 58 -13.77 5.16 0.50
C ALA A 58 -13.65 6.41 -0.38
N GLN A 59 -13.61 6.25 -1.70
CA GLN A 59 -13.55 7.36 -2.64
C GLN A 59 -14.78 8.26 -2.55
N TYR A 60 -15.97 7.68 -2.39
CA TYR A 60 -17.19 8.45 -2.18
C TYR A 60 -17.09 9.29 -0.89
N ARG A 61 -16.66 8.69 0.23
CA ARG A 61 -16.43 9.43 1.48
C ARG A 61 -15.41 10.54 1.32
N LEU A 62 -14.26 10.27 0.70
CA LEU A 62 -13.25 11.26 0.38
C LEU A 62 -13.82 12.41 -0.47
N THR A 63 -14.71 12.09 -1.41
CA THR A 63 -15.42 13.09 -2.25
C THR A 63 -16.29 14.01 -1.41
N GLN A 64 -17.04 13.47 -0.43
CA GLN A 64 -17.86 14.29 0.48
C GLN A 64 -17.02 15.29 1.30
N HIS A 65 -15.74 15.00 1.51
CA HIS A 65 -14.80 15.89 2.22
C HIS A 65 -13.94 16.76 1.28
N GLY A 66 -14.17 16.70 -0.04
CA GLY A 66 -13.34 17.43 -1.03
C GLY A 66 -11.92 16.86 -1.18
N GLN A 67 -11.66 15.66 -0.67
CA GLN A 67 -10.35 15.00 -0.59
C GLN A 67 -10.26 13.77 -1.51
N HIS A 68 -10.95 13.76 -2.66
CA HIS A 68 -11.01 12.58 -3.56
C HIS A 68 -9.84 12.45 -4.54
N ARG A 69 -9.01 13.48 -4.66
CA ARG A 69 -7.85 13.55 -5.56
C ARG A 69 -6.45 13.22 -5.00
N PRO A 70 -6.19 13.24 -3.68
CA PRO A 70 -4.88 12.89 -3.14
C PRO A 70 -4.57 11.42 -3.44
N ALA A 71 -5.30 10.46 -2.84
CA ALA A 71 -5.03 9.05 -3.07
C ALA A 71 -5.47 8.57 -4.46
N GLY A 72 -4.52 8.00 -5.21
CA GLY A 72 -4.80 7.30 -6.46
C GLY A 72 -5.60 6.01 -6.23
N VAL A 73 -6.14 5.44 -7.31
CA VAL A 73 -6.91 4.18 -7.22
C VAL A 73 -6.08 3.04 -6.62
N ILE A 74 -4.79 2.99 -6.92
CA ILE A 74 -3.87 1.98 -6.38
C ILE A 74 -3.63 2.20 -4.89
N ASP A 75 -3.45 3.43 -4.43
CA ASP A 75 -3.32 3.75 -2.99
C ASP A 75 -4.55 3.29 -2.20
N LEU A 76 -5.74 3.47 -2.76
CA LEU A 76 -6.98 2.99 -2.14
C LEU A 76 -7.05 1.46 -2.11
N VAL A 77 -6.53 0.75 -3.12
CA VAL A 77 -6.41 -0.72 -3.10
C VAL A 77 -5.42 -1.18 -2.03
N VAL A 78 -4.30 -0.48 -1.86
CA VAL A 78 -3.34 -0.74 -0.77
C VAL A 78 -4.00 -0.51 0.59
N CYS A 79 -4.75 0.58 0.78
CA CYS A 79 -5.52 0.85 1.99
C CYS A 79 -6.55 -0.25 2.28
N ALA A 80 -7.32 -0.65 1.26
CA ALA A 80 -8.32 -1.71 1.38
C ALA A 80 -7.69 -3.03 1.84
N THR A 81 -6.52 -3.35 1.27
CA THR A 81 -5.75 -4.55 1.60
C THR A 81 -5.23 -4.49 3.03
N ALA A 82 -4.64 -3.36 3.43
CA ALA A 82 -4.15 -3.18 4.79
C ALA A 82 -5.27 -3.31 5.84
N ILE A 83 -6.41 -2.66 5.62
CA ILE A 83 -7.57 -2.74 6.53
C ILE A 83 -8.10 -4.17 6.60
N HIS A 84 -8.27 -4.85 5.45
CA HIS A 84 -8.79 -6.20 5.41
C HIS A 84 -7.92 -7.19 6.22
N HIS A 85 -6.60 -7.04 6.14
CA HIS A 85 -5.64 -7.90 6.83
C HIS A 85 -5.22 -7.38 8.22
N GLY A 86 -5.82 -6.28 8.70
CA GLY A 86 -5.49 -5.70 10.00
C GLY A 86 -4.08 -5.11 10.11
N LEU A 87 -3.50 -4.68 8.98
CA LEU A 87 -2.15 -4.16 8.85
C LEU A 87 -2.11 -2.62 8.92
N THR A 88 -0.91 -2.08 9.12
CA THR A 88 -0.61 -0.65 9.01
C THR A 88 0.06 -0.38 7.67
N VAL A 89 -0.42 0.61 6.93
CA VAL A 89 0.24 1.07 5.70
C VAL A 89 1.52 1.82 6.07
N LEU A 90 2.65 1.33 5.60
CA LEU A 90 3.94 2.00 5.73
C LEU A 90 4.19 2.84 4.47
N HIS A 91 4.43 4.15 4.62
CA HIS A 91 4.55 5.04 3.46
C HIS A 91 5.46 6.24 3.71
N THR A 92 5.71 7.00 2.64
CA THR A 92 6.29 8.36 2.68
C THR A 92 5.41 9.38 1.96
N ASP A 93 4.19 9.00 1.59
CA ASP A 93 3.23 9.84 0.85
C ASP A 93 2.17 10.45 1.78
N ASP A 94 1.94 11.75 1.70
CA ASP A 94 0.95 12.44 2.54
C ASP A 94 -0.50 12.09 2.19
N ASP A 95 -0.73 11.43 1.05
CA ASP A 95 -2.05 10.98 0.63
C ASP A 95 -2.64 9.95 1.60
N PHE A 96 -1.84 9.03 2.12
CA PHE A 96 -2.29 8.08 3.16
C PHE A 96 -2.66 8.78 4.47
N VAL A 97 -1.98 9.88 4.82
CA VAL A 97 -2.37 10.71 5.97
C VAL A 97 -3.73 11.34 5.70
N THR A 98 -3.94 11.87 4.50
CA THR A 98 -5.23 12.45 4.09
C THR A 98 -6.35 11.43 4.11
N VAL A 99 -6.12 10.21 3.59
CA VAL A 99 -7.09 9.12 3.65
C VAL A 99 -7.40 8.75 5.10
N SER A 100 -6.39 8.61 5.97
CA SER A 100 -6.61 8.22 7.38
C SER A 100 -7.44 9.24 8.19
N ARG A 101 -7.47 10.51 7.77
CA ARG A 101 -8.32 11.55 8.40
C ARG A 101 -9.80 11.36 8.09
N VAL A 102 -10.14 10.80 6.92
CA VAL A 102 -11.53 10.55 6.48
C VAL A 102 -11.95 9.12 6.79
N ILE A 103 -11.03 8.18 6.64
CA ILE A 103 -11.21 6.74 6.88
C ILE A 103 -10.45 6.36 8.14
N THR A 104 -11.08 6.57 9.30
CA THR A 104 -10.47 6.44 10.63
C THR A 104 -9.98 5.03 10.98
N ASP A 105 -10.49 4.01 10.30
CA ASP A 105 -10.06 2.62 10.49
C ASP A 105 -8.72 2.32 9.78
N LEU A 106 -8.27 3.22 8.88
CA LEU A 106 -6.97 3.10 8.23
C LEU A 106 -5.86 3.44 9.22
N ARG A 107 -5.02 2.45 9.51
CA ARG A 107 -3.75 2.66 10.22
C ARG A 107 -2.66 2.95 9.19
N GLN A 108 -1.95 4.04 9.37
CA GLN A 108 -0.79 4.39 8.56
C GLN A 108 0.40 4.81 9.43
N TYR A 109 1.60 4.62 8.90
CA TYR A 109 2.84 5.09 9.49
C TYR A 109 3.70 5.74 8.41
N ASP A 110 3.90 7.05 8.56
CA ASP A 110 4.83 7.84 7.76
C ASP A 110 6.26 7.61 8.25
N ILE A 111 7.10 6.97 7.43
CA ILE A 111 8.50 6.66 7.77
C ILE A 111 9.33 7.91 8.09
N ARG A 112 8.92 9.08 7.59
CA ARG A 112 9.64 10.34 7.79
C ARG A 112 9.43 10.92 9.19
N LYS A 113 8.53 10.34 10.00
CA LYS A 113 8.18 10.77 11.36
C LYS A 113 8.60 9.74 12.40
#